data_AF-A0A0A9XXJ2-F1
#
_entry.id   AF-A0A0A9XXJ2-F1
#
_cell.length_a   1.000
_cell.length_b   1.000
_cell.length_c   1.000
_cell.angle_alpha   90.00
_cell.angle_beta   90.00
_cell.angle_gamma   90.00
#
_symmetry.space_group_name_H-M   'P 1'
#
loop_
_entity.id
_entity.type
_entity.pdbx_description
1 polymer ?
#
loop_
_entity_poly.entity_id
_entity_poly.type
_entity_poly.pdbx_seq_one_letter_code
_entity_poly.pdbx_strand_id
1 'polypeptide(L)'
;ESEVLSIVQVIDSVLQQDIKPFLRVKYQFEKLQALNEMCKSESLATQERTRMRQTCTELVEELVHTTNKPHTLAYCAQFISRSSRKIRQAIQLVEMVLESNPDDVYVNAKACNIYKKAG
;
A
#
# COMPACT_ATOMS: atom_id res chain seq x y z
N GLU A 1 21.58 23.37 29.64
CA GLU A 1 21.61 22.67 28.34
C GLU A 1 21.55 23.70 27.22
N SER A 2 22.25 23.50 26.11
CA SER A 2 22.21 24.45 24.99
C SER A 2 20.92 24.25 24.20
N GLU A 3 20.14 25.31 23.99
CA GLU A 3 18.91 25.28 23.19
C GLU A 3 19.16 24.73 21.77
N VAL A 4 20.34 25.01 21.20
CA VAL A 4 20.76 24.48 19.90
C VAL A 4 20.86 22.95 19.92
N LEU A 5 21.41 22.37 21.00
CA LEU A 5 21.52 20.91 21.13
C LEU A 5 20.15 20.26 21.26
N SER A 6 19.24 20.88 22.02
CA SER A 6 17.86 20.40 22.14
C SER A 6 17.12 20.44 20.80
N ILE A 7 17.30 21.50 20.00
CA ILE A 7 16.73 21.59 18.64
C ILE A 7 17.27 20.49 17.73
N VAL A 8 18.59 20.25 17.74
CA VAL A 8 19.21 19.19 16.92
C VAL A 8 18.65 17.81 17.28
N GLN A 9 18.50 17.51 18.58
CA GLN A 9 17.91 16.24 19.04
C GLN A 9 16.46 16.06 18.56
N VAL A 10 15.66 17.13 18.58
CA VAL A 10 14.28 17.10 18.06
C VAL A 10 14.28 16.83 16.55
N ILE A 11 15.15 17.50 15.78
CA ILE A 11 15.27 17.27 14.33
C ILE A 11 15.65 15.81 14.05
N ASP A 12 16.65 15.28 14.75
CA ASP A 12 17.07 13.89 14.60
C ASP A 12 15.93 12.92 14.93
N SER A 13 15.15 13.20 15.98
CA SER A 13 13.99 12.39 16.35
C SER A 13 12.94 12.36 15.23
N VAL A 14 12.55 13.51 14.69
CA VAL A 14 11.57 13.62 13.59
C VAL A 14 12.08 12.92 12.33
N LEU A 15 13.37 13.06 12.01
CA LEU A 15 13.97 12.39 10.86
C LEU A 15 13.88 10.86 10.97
N GLN A 16 14.15 10.31 12.15
CA GLN A 16 14.19 8.87 12.37
C GLN A 16 12.80 8.26 12.54
N GLN A 17 11.90 8.92 13.26
CA GLN A 17 10.61 8.36 13.66
C GLN A 17 9.50 8.63 12.64
N ASP A 18 9.56 9.76 11.93
CA ASP A 18 8.48 10.16 11.02
C ASP A 18 8.92 10.10 9.56
N ILE A 19 10.00 10.82 9.21
CA ILE A 19 10.37 11.04 7.81
C ILE A 19 10.90 9.76 7.16
N LYS A 20 11.82 9.04 7.82
CA LYS A 20 12.37 7.80 7.26
C LYS A 20 11.31 6.71 7.05
N PRO A 21 10.44 6.38 8.02
CA PRO A 21 9.36 5.42 7.79
C PRO A 21 8.40 5.86 6.69
N PHE A 22 8.03 7.15 6.66
CA PHE A 22 7.20 7.71 5.60
C PHE A 22 7.80 7.49 4.21
N LEU A 23 9.09 7.80 4.04
CA LEU A 23 9.80 7.65 2.77
C LEU A 23 9.91 6.18 2.37
N ARG A 24 10.16 5.28 3.32
CA ARG A 24 10.19 3.83 3.07
C ARG A 24 8.85 3.35 2.51
N VAL A 25 7.74 3.68 3.16
CA VAL A 25 6.39 3.33 2.70
C VAL A 25 6.12 3.90 1.32
N LYS A 26 6.45 5.18 1.09
CA LYS A 26 6.27 5.84 -0.22
C LYS A 26 7.01 5.09 -1.32
N TYR A 27 8.29 4.79 -1.11
CA TYR A 27 9.12 4.09 -2.08
C TYR A 27 8.58 2.67 -2.38
N GLN A 28 8.20 1.92 -1.34
CA GLN A 28 7.63 0.58 -1.51
C GLN A 28 6.31 0.61 -2.27
N PHE A 29 5.48 1.63 -2.02
CA PHE A 29 4.22 1.81 -2.72
C PHE A 29 4.41 2.15 -4.21
N GLU A 30 5.29 3.09 -4.53
CA GLU A 30 5.64 3.43 -5.92
C GLU A 30 6.23 2.22 -6.66
N LYS A 31 7.10 1.46 -5.99
CA LYS A 31 7.65 0.20 -6.52
C LYS A 31 6.55 -0.81 -6.82
N LEU A 32 5.60 -1.01 -5.90
CA LEU A 32 4.46 -1.90 -6.10
C LEU A 32 3.62 -1.47 -7.31
N GLN A 33 3.35 -0.17 -7.46
CA GLN A 33 2.59 0.36 -8.59
C GLN A 33 3.31 0.07 -9.92
N ALA A 34 4.60 0.37 -10.01
CA ALA A 34 5.40 0.12 -11.20
C ALA A 34 5.42 -1.36 -11.57
N LEU A 35 5.71 -2.26 -10.62
CA LEU A 35 5.74 -3.70 -10.86
C LEU A 35 4.37 -4.26 -11.28
N ASN A 36 3.29 -3.76 -10.68
CA ASN A 36 1.94 -4.19 -11.03
C ASN A 36 1.51 -3.74 -12.44
N GLU A 37 1.94 -2.56 -12.88
CA GLU A 37 1.72 -2.12 -14.27
C GLU A 37 2.56 -2.94 -15.24
N MET A 38 3.84 -3.19 -14.94
CA MET A 38 4.69 -4.05 -15.75
C MET A 38 4.10 -5.48 -15.87
N CYS A 39 3.46 -5.99 -14.82
CA CYS A 39 2.82 -7.32 -14.83
C CYS A 39 1.68 -7.44 -15.85
N LYS A 40 1.09 -6.31 -16.27
CA LYS A 40 0.05 -6.28 -17.30
C LYS A 40 0.62 -6.34 -18.72
N SER A 41 1.93 -6.13 -18.90
CA SER A 41 2.57 -6.22 -20.22
C SER A 41 2.53 -7.66 -20.76
N GLU A 42 2.18 -7.77 -22.04
CA GLU A 42 2.16 -9.04 -22.77
C GLU A 42 3.57 -9.55 -23.12
N SER A 43 4.58 -8.67 -23.05
CA SER A 43 5.96 -8.95 -23.49
C SER A 43 6.81 -9.81 -22.52
N LEU A 44 6.30 -10.12 -21.33
CA LEU A 44 7.05 -10.83 -20.29
C LEU A 44 6.88 -12.35 -20.41
N ALA A 45 7.97 -13.09 -20.22
CA ALA A 45 7.89 -14.53 -20.11
C ALA A 45 7.05 -14.93 -18.88
N THR A 46 6.35 -16.08 -18.97
CA THR A 46 5.45 -16.56 -17.92
C THR A 46 6.14 -16.69 -16.56
N GLN A 47 7.40 -17.14 -16.54
CA GLN A 47 8.17 -17.27 -15.31
C GLN A 47 8.49 -15.91 -14.67
N GLU A 48 8.86 -14.92 -15.47
CA GLU A 48 9.15 -13.55 -15.01
C GLU A 48 7.89 -12.89 -14.46
N ARG A 49 6.77 -13.02 -15.17
CA ARG A 49 5.47 -12.53 -14.70
C ARG A 49 5.08 -13.17 -13.37
N THR A 50 5.32 -14.46 -13.19
CA THR A 50 5.06 -15.16 -11.92
C THR A 50 5.92 -14.61 -10.78
N ARG A 51 7.25 -14.48 -11.00
CA ARG A 51 8.16 -13.91 -10.00
C ARG A 51 7.77 -12.48 -9.63
N MET A 52 7.42 -11.66 -10.62
CA MET A 52 7.04 -10.27 -10.37
C MET A 52 5.71 -10.14 -9.61
N ARG A 53 4.73 -11.02 -9.88
CA ARG A 53 3.50 -11.11 -9.07
C ARG A 53 3.78 -11.54 -7.63
N GLN A 54 4.72 -12.47 -7.43
CA GLN A 54 5.16 -12.87 -6.10
C GLN A 54 5.76 -11.68 -5.33
N THR A 55 6.67 -10.94 -5.96
CA THR A 55 7.23 -9.71 -5.38
C THR A 55 6.16 -8.66 -5.06
N CYS A 56 5.16 -8.48 -5.94
CA CYS A 56 4.03 -7.58 -5.64
C CYS A 56 3.24 -8.04 -4.41
N THR A 57 3.07 -9.35 -4.24
CA THR A 57 2.34 -9.93 -3.11
C THR A 57 3.08 -9.68 -1.79
N GLU A 58 4.40 -9.88 -1.78
CA GLU A 58 5.26 -9.61 -0.63
C GLU A 58 5.24 -8.11 -0.25
N LEU A 59 5.34 -7.22 -1.24
CA LEU A 59 5.26 -5.77 -1.00
C LEU A 59 3.89 -5.36 -0.43
N VAL A 60 2.80 -5.96 -0.91
CA VAL A 60 1.46 -5.70 -0.38
C VAL A 60 1.34 -6.14 1.07
N GLU A 61 1.85 -7.32 1.41
CA GLU A 61 1.84 -7.82 2.79
C GLU A 61 2.64 -6.92 3.72
N GLU A 62 3.83 -6.47 3.30
CA GLU A 62 4.64 -5.51 4.06
C GLU A 62 3.91 -4.16 4.22
N LEU A 63 3.36 -3.59 3.15
CA LEU A 63 2.67 -2.29 3.19
C LEU A 63 1.45 -2.33 4.11
N VAL A 64 0.65 -3.39 4.05
CA VAL A 64 -0.53 -3.55 4.92
C VAL A 64 -0.17 -3.55 6.40
N HIS A 65 1.04 -4.01 6.75
CA HIS A 65 1.49 -4.08 8.16
C HIS A 65 2.23 -2.81 8.62
N THR A 66 2.75 -2.01 7.70
CA THR A 66 3.67 -0.90 8.00
C THR A 66 3.07 0.48 7.73
N THR A 67 1.88 0.57 7.13
CA THR A 67 1.23 1.85 6.84
C THR A 67 -0.22 1.90 7.30
N ASN A 68 -0.64 3.10 7.67
CA ASN A 68 -2.04 3.49 7.90
C ASN A 68 -2.58 4.40 6.79
N LYS A 69 -1.82 4.59 5.70
CA LYS A 69 -2.21 5.53 4.64
C LYS A 69 -3.41 5.00 3.83
N PRO A 70 -4.53 5.72 3.80
CA PRO A 70 -5.77 5.28 3.16
C PRO A 70 -5.58 4.84 1.70
N HIS A 71 -4.93 5.68 0.89
CA HIS A 71 -4.71 5.40 -0.54
C HIS A 71 -3.87 4.16 -0.78
N THR A 72 -2.82 3.97 0.04
CA THR A 72 -1.93 2.81 -0.05
C THR A 72 -2.69 1.53 0.33
N LEU A 73 -3.45 1.56 1.43
CA LEU A 73 -4.23 0.41 1.88
C LEU A 73 -5.37 0.07 0.90
N ALA A 74 -6.08 1.05 0.37
CA ALA A 74 -7.12 0.83 -0.64
C ALA A 74 -6.56 0.23 -1.94
N TYR A 75 -5.36 0.66 -2.37
CA TYR A 75 -4.67 0.04 -3.50
C TYR A 75 -4.26 -1.41 -3.19
N CYS A 76 -3.73 -1.67 -1.99
CA CYS A 76 -3.37 -3.01 -1.55
C CYS A 76 -4.59 -3.93 -1.51
N ALA A 77 -5.71 -3.49 -0.92
CA ALA A 77 -6.98 -4.20 -0.92
C ALA A 77 -7.44 -4.53 -2.36
N GLN A 78 -7.36 -3.56 -3.27
CA GLN A 78 -7.68 -3.77 -4.68
C GLN A 78 -6.78 -4.83 -5.32
N PHE A 79 -5.47 -4.85 -5.02
CA PHE A 79 -4.55 -5.87 -5.51
C PHE A 79 -4.94 -7.26 -4.97
N ILE A 80 -5.15 -7.38 -3.66
CA ILE A 80 -5.53 -8.61 -2.96
C ILE A 80 -6.83 -9.18 -3.51
N SER A 81 -7.82 -8.33 -3.81
CA SER A 81 -9.13 -8.73 -4.36
C SER A 81 -9.07 -9.49 -5.69
N ARG A 82 -7.92 -9.49 -6.37
CA ARG A 82 -7.72 -10.30 -7.59
C ARG A 82 -7.67 -11.79 -7.27
N SER A 83 -7.34 -12.16 -6.04
CA SER A 83 -7.42 -13.54 -5.56
C SER A 83 -8.77 -13.77 -4.89
N SER A 84 -9.57 -14.68 -5.46
CA SER A 84 -10.87 -15.07 -4.86
C SER A 84 -10.72 -15.59 -3.43
N ARG A 85 -9.59 -16.25 -3.12
CA ARG A 85 -9.29 -16.75 -1.76
C ARG A 85 -9.06 -15.63 -0.75
N LYS A 86 -8.59 -14.46 -1.20
CA LYS A 86 -8.29 -13.31 -0.33
C LYS A 86 -9.35 -12.19 -0.44
N ILE A 87 -10.48 -12.40 -1.13
CA ILE A 87 -11.49 -11.35 -1.32
C ILE A 87 -12.05 -10.81 0.00
N ARG A 88 -12.27 -11.67 0.99
CA ARG A 88 -12.74 -11.25 2.33
C ARG A 88 -11.71 -10.36 3.04
N GLN A 89 -10.43 -10.68 2.94
CA GLN A 89 -9.36 -9.85 3.48
C GLN A 89 -9.32 -8.47 2.80
N ALA A 90 -9.53 -8.42 1.48
CA ALA A 90 -9.61 -7.16 0.74
C ALA A 90 -10.80 -6.30 1.18
N ILE A 91 -11.96 -6.91 1.44
CA ILE A 91 -13.15 -6.23 1.97
C ILE A 91 -12.85 -5.61 3.33
N GLN A 92 -12.34 -6.41 4.28
CA GLN A 92 -11.98 -5.94 5.62
C GLN A 92 -11.00 -4.76 5.58
N LEU A 93 -9.98 -4.85 4.71
CA LEU A 93 -9.02 -3.77 4.54
C LEU A 93 -9.66 -2.50 3.99
N VAL A 94 -10.54 -2.59 3.00
CA VAL A 94 -11.14 -1.38 2.41
C VAL A 94 -12.23 -0.77 3.30
N GLU A 95 -12.94 -1.59 4.08
CA GLU A 95 -13.91 -1.11 5.08
C GLU A 95 -13.23 -0.28 6.17
N MET A 96 -12.11 -0.77 6.73
CA MET A 96 -11.30 -0.01 7.69
C MET A 96 -10.85 1.36 7.14
N VAL A 97 -10.52 1.42 5.85
CA VAL A 97 -10.12 2.67 5.20
C VAL A 97 -11.31 3.60 4.96
N LEU A 98 -12.47 3.07 4.58
CA LEU A 98 -13.69 3.84 4.41
C LEU A 98 -14.21 4.41 5.74
N GLU A 99 -14.10 3.67 6.84
CA GLU A 99 -14.47 4.15 8.17
C GLU A 99 -13.68 5.40 8.56
N SER A 100 -12.40 5.45 8.18
CA SER A 100 -11.52 6.58 8.47
C SER A 100 -11.59 7.70 7.43
N ASN A 101 -11.98 7.39 6.19
CA ASN A 101 -11.95 8.33 5.05
C ASN A 101 -13.17 8.11 4.12
N PRO A 102 -14.39 8.35 4.61
CA PRO A 102 -15.62 7.98 3.89
C PRO A 102 -15.84 8.78 2.60
N ASP A 103 -15.35 10.02 2.55
CA ASP A 103 -15.56 10.93 1.40
C ASP A 103 -14.43 10.87 0.36
N ASP A 104 -13.42 10.03 0.56
CA ASP A 104 -12.29 9.94 -0.36
C ASP A 104 -12.69 9.22 -1.65
N VAL A 105 -12.74 9.97 -2.76
CA VAL A 105 -13.17 9.48 -4.07
C VAL A 105 -12.32 8.31 -4.56
N TYR A 106 -11.01 8.33 -4.30
CA TYR A 106 -10.10 7.27 -4.73
C TYR A 106 -10.36 5.98 -3.95
N VAL A 107 -10.49 6.07 -2.62
CA VAL A 107 -10.83 4.93 -1.75
C VAL A 107 -12.16 4.34 -2.17
N ASN A 108 -13.20 5.17 -2.33
CA ASN A 108 -14.52 4.75 -2.76
C ASN A 108 -14.47 4.01 -4.12
N ALA A 109 -13.73 4.53 -5.10
CA ALA A 109 -13.57 3.88 -6.38
C ALA A 109 -12.92 2.49 -6.27
N LYS A 110 -11.93 2.30 -5.36
CA LYS A 110 -11.35 0.97 -5.09
C LYS A 110 -12.34 0.06 -4.37
N ALA A 111 -13.06 0.57 -3.37
CA ALA A 111 -14.07 -0.18 -2.64
C ALA A 111 -15.15 -0.73 -3.57
N CYS A 112 -15.73 0.11 -4.43
CA CYS A 112 -16.72 -0.29 -5.42
C CYS A 112 -16.23 -1.43 -6.32
N ASN A 113 -14.97 -1.36 -6.78
CA ASN A 113 -14.37 -2.41 -7.59
C ASN A 113 -14.15 -3.73 -6.81
N ILE A 114 -13.90 -3.66 -5.50
CA ILE A 114 -13.77 -4.83 -4.64
C ILE A 114 -15.14 -5.46 -4.39
N TYR A 115 -16.13 -4.66 -3.99
CA TYR A 115 -17.50 -5.14 -3.75
C TYR A 115 -18.11 -5.76 -5.01
N LYS A 116 -17.95 -5.13 -6.17
CA LYS A 116 -18.40 -5.70 -7.45
C LYS A 116 -17.82 -7.08 -7.75
N LYS A 117 -16.61 -7.38 -7.27
CA LYS A 117 -15.99 -8.72 -7.41
C LYS A 117 -16.46 -9.70 -6.36
N ALA A 118 -16.91 -9.22 -5.20
CA ALA A 118 -17.35 -10.06 -4.10
C ALA A 118 -18.74 -10.67 -4.34
N GLY A 119 -19.57 -10.03 -5.18
CA GLY A 119 -20.93 -10.44 -5.47
C GLY A 119 -21.92 -9.47 -4.84
#